data_AF-A0A7G6AA12-F1
#
_entry.id   AF-A0A7G6AA12-F1
#
_cell.length_a   1.000
_cell.length_b   1.000
_cell.length_c   1.000
_cell.angle_alpha   90.00
_cell.angle_beta   90.00
_cell.angle_gamma   90.00
#
_symmetry.space_group_name_H-M   'P 1'
#
loop_
_entity.id
_entity.type
_entity.pdbx_description
1 polymer ?
#
loop_
_entity_poly.entity_id
_entity_poly.type
_entity_poly.pdbx_seq_one_letter_code
_entity_poly.pdbx_strand_id
1 'polypeptide(L)'
;MTVLVLCAFGSGAAAQTVYKCTSDGKVSYGERPCAAGTTAVVPSPTPGDPAAAAARLARQKAVLEEVDKQEQVRLVRLEKEMRERLKMQRADAAARKKCEHLRLKQRWAREDQARTGGQAGQVLSLKARRQAEALAVECPG
;
A
#
# COMPACT_ATOMS: atom_id res chain seq x y z
N MET A 1 -50.05 -1.75 -42.33
CA MET A 1 -50.45 -0.37 -42.01
C MET A 1 -50.38 -0.21 -40.50
N THR A 2 -49.19 0.08 -39.96
CA THR A 2 -48.78 1.42 -39.47
C THR A 2 -49.71 1.99 -38.40
N VAL A 3 -49.38 1.75 -37.13
CA VAL A 3 -49.75 2.65 -36.03
C VAL A 3 -48.44 3.24 -35.49
N LEU A 4 -48.31 4.55 -35.68
CA LEU A 4 -47.15 5.38 -35.38
C LEU A 4 -46.92 5.47 -33.86
N VAL A 5 -45.69 5.15 -33.46
CA VAL A 5 -45.11 5.48 -32.16
C VAL A 5 -44.91 7.00 -32.11
N LEU A 6 -45.63 7.69 -31.22
CA LEU A 6 -45.39 9.10 -30.88
C LEU A 6 -44.73 9.16 -29.48
N CYS A 7 -43.41 8.97 -29.43
CA CYS A 7 -42.60 9.37 -28.28
C CYS A 7 -41.98 10.74 -28.58
N ALA A 8 -42.76 11.80 -28.38
CA ALA A 8 -42.28 13.17 -28.37
C ALA A 8 -42.15 13.67 -26.93
N PHE A 9 -41.25 13.05 -26.15
CA PHE A 9 -40.71 13.72 -24.97
C PHE A 9 -39.57 14.63 -25.44
N GLY A 10 -39.96 15.81 -25.92
CA GLY A 10 -39.03 16.93 -26.00
C GLY A 10 -38.65 17.32 -24.58
N SER A 11 -37.54 16.79 -24.08
CA SER A 11 -36.87 17.30 -22.89
C SER A 11 -36.33 18.70 -23.21
N GLY A 12 -37.22 19.69 -23.21
CA GLY A 12 -36.81 21.08 -23.12
C GLY A 12 -36.00 21.19 -21.83
N ALA A 13 -34.71 21.48 -21.95
CA ALA A 13 -33.91 21.97 -20.84
C ALA A 13 -34.50 23.34 -20.43
N ALA A 14 -35.59 23.30 -19.67
CA ALA A 14 -36.15 24.48 -19.04
C ALA A 14 -35.06 25.01 -18.11
N ALA A 15 -34.66 26.26 -18.28
CA ALA A 15 -33.78 26.95 -17.37
C ALA A 15 -34.39 26.86 -15.96
N GLN A 16 -33.86 25.97 -15.11
CA GLN A 16 -34.32 25.81 -13.74
C GLN A 16 -33.92 27.06 -12.97
N THR A 17 -34.85 28.00 -12.82
CA THR A 17 -34.63 29.20 -12.02
C THR A 17 -34.81 28.83 -10.56
N VAL A 18 -33.69 28.73 -9.83
CA VAL A 18 -33.72 28.48 -8.39
C VAL A 18 -33.81 29.83 -7.68
N TYR A 19 -34.84 30.02 -6.88
CA TYR A 19 -35.04 31.20 -6.05
C TYR A 19 -34.56 30.90 -4.65
N LYS A 20 -33.78 31.83 -4.09
CA LYS A 20 -33.45 31.88 -2.66
C LYS A 20 -34.49 32.76 -1.96
N CYS A 21 -35.19 32.17 -1.01
CA CYS A 21 -36.18 32.82 -0.18
C CYS A 21 -35.64 33.04 1.23
N THR A 22 -35.84 34.22 1.78
CA THR A 22 -35.53 34.51 3.18
C THR A 22 -36.79 35.03 3.90
N SER A 23 -37.32 34.25 4.85
CA SER A 23 -38.48 34.62 5.68
C SER A 23 -38.25 34.15 7.12
N ASP A 24 -38.56 35.00 8.12
CA ASP A 24 -38.41 34.69 9.56
C ASP A 24 -37.03 34.13 9.95
N GLY A 25 -35.96 34.64 9.32
CA GLY A 25 -34.58 34.21 9.57
C GLY A 25 -34.19 32.86 8.97
N LYS A 26 -35.10 32.18 8.23
CA LYS A 26 -34.84 30.91 7.55
C LYS A 26 -34.61 31.13 6.05
N VAL A 27 -33.65 30.41 5.49
CA VAL A 27 -33.33 30.42 4.05
C VAL A 27 -33.88 29.14 3.41
N SER A 28 -34.75 29.27 2.43
CA SER A 28 -35.24 28.14 1.62
C SER A 28 -34.91 28.35 0.14
N TYR A 29 -34.68 27.25 -0.59
CA TYR A 29 -34.42 27.26 -2.02
C TYR A 29 -35.52 26.50 -2.73
N GLY A 30 -36.07 27.06 -3.81
CA GLY A 30 -37.13 26.42 -4.56
C GLY A 30 -37.21 26.93 -6.00
N GLU A 31 -37.92 26.19 -6.84
CA GLU A 31 -38.10 26.52 -8.26
C GLU A 31 -39.27 27.49 -8.50
N ARG A 32 -39.95 27.91 -7.43
CA ARG A 32 -41.05 28.87 -7.46
C ARG A 32 -40.65 30.15 -6.72
N PRO A 33 -41.12 31.33 -7.17
CA PRO A 33 -40.97 32.57 -6.41
C PRO A 33 -41.54 32.43 -4.99
N CYS A 34 -40.92 33.11 -4.02
CA CYS A 34 -41.34 33.03 -2.62
C CYS A 34 -42.75 33.59 -2.44
N ALA A 35 -43.61 32.87 -1.72
CA ALA A 35 -44.98 33.30 -1.44
C ALA A 35 -45.04 34.52 -0.49
N ALA A 36 -44.04 34.68 0.38
CA ALA A 36 -43.82 35.84 1.22
C ALA A 36 -42.32 35.99 1.55
N GLY A 37 -41.83 37.22 1.75
CA GLY A 37 -40.42 37.52 2.04
C GLY A 37 -39.59 37.94 0.81
N THR A 38 -38.28 38.13 1.00
CA THR A 38 -37.36 38.61 -0.04
C THR A 38 -36.98 37.49 -1.02
N THR A 39 -37.20 37.71 -2.32
CA THR A 39 -36.79 36.81 -3.41
C THR A 39 -35.45 37.24 -3.98
N ALA A 40 -34.48 36.32 -4.05
CA ALA A 40 -33.28 36.49 -4.86
C ALA A 40 -33.17 35.34 -5.86
N VAL A 41 -33.09 35.65 -7.15
CA VAL A 41 -32.81 34.64 -8.17
C VAL A 41 -31.36 34.20 -8.01
N VAL A 42 -31.12 32.90 -7.86
CA VAL A 42 -29.77 32.36 -7.89
C VAL A 42 -29.30 32.41 -9.35
N PRO A 43 -28.28 33.21 -9.69
CA PRO A 43 -27.80 33.25 -11.05
C PRO A 43 -27.23 31.89 -11.43
N SER A 44 -27.63 31.39 -12.61
CA SER A 44 -26.96 30.23 -13.20
C SER A 44 -25.49 30.58 -13.40
N PRO A 45 -24.54 29.69 -13.06
CA PRO A 45 -23.14 29.95 -13.32
C PRO A 45 -22.95 30.21 -14.82
N THR A 46 -22.32 31.34 -15.15
CA THR A 46 -21.94 31.64 -16.53
C THR A 46 -21.03 30.53 -17.04
N PRO A 47 -21.25 30.01 -18.26
CA PRO A 47 -20.32 29.06 -18.87
C PRO A 47 -18.91 29.67 -18.84
N GLY A 48 -17.98 28.99 -18.16
CA GLY A 48 -16.59 29.42 -18.13
C GLY A 48 -15.94 29.28 -19.50
N ASP A 49 -14.79 29.94 -19.70
CA ASP A 49 -14.01 29.80 -20.93
C ASP A 49 -13.58 28.33 -21.13
N PRO A 50 -14.02 27.65 -22.22
CA PRO A 50 -13.65 26.27 -22.48
C PRO A 50 -12.14 26.08 -22.67
N ALA A 51 -11.42 27.08 -23.17
CA ALA A 51 -9.97 27.01 -23.32
C ALA A 51 -9.27 27.01 -21.95
N ALA A 52 -9.69 27.88 -21.03
CA ALA A 52 -9.21 27.88 -19.65
C ALA A 52 -9.51 26.55 -18.93
N ALA A 53 -10.70 25.97 -19.14
CA ALA A 53 -11.08 24.68 -18.58
C ALA A 53 -10.20 23.53 -19.12
N ALA A 54 -9.94 23.50 -20.44
CA ALA A 54 -9.06 22.52 -21.08
C ALA A 54 -7.62 22.65 -20.56
N ALA A 55 -7.09 23.87 -20.42
CA ALA A 55 -5.76 24.10 -19.88
C ALA A 55 -5.64 23.67 -18.41
N ARG A 56 -6.68 23.86 -17.59
CA ARG A 56 -6.73 23.35 -16.21
C ARG A 56 -6.73 21.82 -16.18
N LEU A 57 -7.54 21.18 -17.04
CA LEU A 57 -7.59 19.72 -17.13
C LEU A 57 -6.25 19.13 -17.58
N ALA A 58 -5.59 19.73 -18.57
CA ALA A 58 -4.27 19.29 -19.03
C ALA A 58 -3.22 19.35 -17.90
N ARG A 59 -3.20 20.44 -17.13
CA ARG A 59 -2.32 20.56 -15.95
C ARG A 59 -2.63 19.50 -14.89
N GLN A 60 -3.91 19.26 -14.61
CA GLN A 60 -4.30 18.22 -13.64
C GLN A 60 -3.86 16.83 -14.09
N LYS A 61 -4.02 16.49 -15.38
CA LYS A 61 -3.53 15.22 -15.94
C LYS A 61 -2.02 15.08 -15.80
N ALA A 62 -1.25 16.12 -16.14
CA ALA A 62 0.20 16.10 -16.00
C ALA A 62 0.65 15.88 -14.55
N VAL A 63 -0.04 16.49 -13.57
CA VAL A 63 0.24 16.26 -12.14
C VAL A 63 -0.07 14.81 -11.73
N LEU A 64 -1.19 14.25 -12.19
CA LEU A 64 -1.56 12.86 -11.89
C LEU A 64 -0.54 11.88 -12.47
N GLU A 65 -0.12 12.08 -13.72
CA GLU A 65 0.90 11.24 -14.35
C GLU A 65 2.24 11.28 -13.60
N GLU A 66 2.61 12.45 -13.06
CA GLU A 66 3.83 12.58 -12.25
C GLU A 66 3.71 11.83 -10.92
N VAL A 67 2.57 11.96 -10.24
CA VAL A 67 2.29 11.22 -9.00
C VAL A 67 2.32 9.71 -9.25
N ASP A 68 1.66 9.23 -10.31
CA ASP A 68 1.64 7.82 -10.67
C ASP A 68 3.04 7.26 -10.94
N LYS A 69 3.89 8.02 -11.64
CA LYS A 69 5.31 7.65 -11.85
C LYS A 69 6.06 7.53 -10.54
N GLN A 70 5.90 8.50 -9.63
CA GLN A 70 6.55 8.48 -8.33
C GLN A 70 6.09 7.29 -7.49
N GLU A 71 4.80 6.97 -7.50
CA GLU A 71 4.26 5.79 -6.81
C GLU A 71 4.83 4.49 -7.39
N GLN A 72 4.90 4.35 -8.71
CA GLN A 72 5.50 3.17 -9.35
C GLN A 72 6.96 2.97 -8.95
N VAL A 73 7.76 4.04 -8.97
CA VAL A 73 9.16 4.00 -8.52
C VAL A 73 9.25 3.59 -7.05
N ARG A 74 8.37 4.10 -6.19
CA ARG A 74 8.33 3.73 -4.77
C ARG A 74 7.99 2.26 -4.59
N LEU A 75 6.98 1.75 -5.30
CA LEU A 75 6.55 0.35 -5.21
C LEU A 75 7.67 -0.60 -5.64
N VAL A 76 8.35 -0.32 -6.76
CA VAL A 76 9.48 -1.13 -7.23
C VAL A 76 10.63 -1.12 -6.21
N ARG A 77 10.91 0.03 -5.60
CA ARG A 77 11.94 0.13 -4.54
C ARG A 77 11.56 -0.69 -3.31
N LEU A 78 10.33 -0.54 -2.81
CA LEU A 78 9.84 -1.30 -1.66
C LEU A 78 9.87 -2.80 -1.92
N GLU A 79 9.49 -3.24 -3.12
CA GLU A 79 9.55 -4.66 -3.47
C GLU A 79 10.99 -5.19 -3.44
N LYS A 80 11.96 -4.45 -4.00
CA LYS A 80 13.38 -4.81 -3.93
C LYS A 80 13.87 -4.88 -2.48
N GLU A 81 13.57 -3.87 -1.67
CA GLU A 81 13.96 -3.84 -0.26
C GLU A 81 13.35 -5.01 0.53
N MET A 82 12.08 -5.34 0.29
CA MET A 82 11.41 -6.49 0.92
C MET A 82 12.05 -7.81 0.50
N ARG A 83 12.37 -7.99 -0.79
CA ARG A 83 13.07 -9.19 -1.27
C ARG A 83 14.45 -9.34 -0.63
N GLU A 84 15.22 -8.27 -0.53
CA GLU A 84 16.53 -8.30 0.12
C GLU A 84 16.41 -8.58 1.62
N ARG A 85 15.47 -7.96 2.33
CA ARG A 85 15.19 -8.27 3.74
C ARG A 85 14.85 -9.74 3.95
N LEU A 86 14.00 -10.32 3.09
CA LEU A 86 13.64 -11.73 3.18
C LEU A 86 14.84 -12.65 2.91
N LYS A 87 15.72 -12.31 1.98
CA LYS A 87 16.97 -13.06 1.74
C LYS A 87 17.87 -13.02 2.97
N MET A 88 18.09 -11.84 3.54
CA MET A 88 18.91 -11.67 4.74
C MET A 88 18.33 -12.46 5.92
N GLN A 89 17.02 -12.35 6.17
CA GLN A 89 16.35 -13.12 7.23
C GLN A 89 16.50 -14.64 7.05
N ARG A 90 16.42 -15.14 5.81
CA ARG A 90 16.63 -16.57 5.52
C ARG A 90 18.09 -16.99 5.74
N ALA A 91 19.04 -16.17 5.32
CA ALA A 91 20.46 -16.42 5.54
C ALA A 91 20.79 -16.44 7.05
N ASP A 92 20.29 -15.47 7.81
CA ASP A 92 20.47 -15.41 9.27
C ASP A 92 19.83 -16.62 9.97
N ALA A 93 18.62 -17.01 9.57
CA ALA A 93 17.97 -18.19 10.11
C ALA A 93 18.74 -19.48 9.79
N ALA A 94 19.29 -19.59 8.58
CA ALA A 94 20.12 -20.73 8.19
C ALA A 94 21.44 -20.77 8.99
N ALA A 95 22.10 -19.63 9.17
CA ALA A 95 23.32 -19.50 9.99
C ALA A 95 23.04 -19.90 11.45
N ARG A 96 21.96 -19.40 12.05
CA ARG A 96 21.54 -19.78 13.40
C ARG A 96 21.29 -21.28 13.53
N LYS A 97 20.56 -21.89 12.59
CA LYS A 97 20.32 -23.34 12.57
C LYS A 97 21.63 -24.14 12.45
N LYS A 98 22.56 -23.71 11.60
CA LYS A 98 23.88 -24.32 11.46
C LYS A 98 24.65 -24.25 12.78
N CYS A 99 24.62 -23.10 13.45
CA CYS A 99 25.27 -22.91 14.75
C CYS A 99 24.67 -23.78 15.85
N GLU A 100 23.35 -23.84 15.97
CA GLU A 100 22.68 -24.73 16.93
C GLU A 100 23.02 -26.20 16.70
N HIS A 101 23.07 -26.63 15.43
CA HIS A 101 23.48 -27.98 15.08
C HIS A 101 24.93 -28.29 15.48
N LEU A 102 25.86 -27.36 15.23
CA LEU A 102 27.26 -27.53 15.63
C LEU A 102 27.42 -27.53 17.16
N ARG A 103 26.68 -26.67 17.87
CA ARG A 103 26.65 -26.67 19.36
C ARG A 103 26.16 -28.00 19.91
N LEU A 104 25.13 -28.58 19.30
CA LEU A 104 24.60 -29.89 19.69
C LEU A 104 25.63 -31.01 19.45
N LYS A 105 26.26 -31.03 18.27
CA LYS A 105 27.36 -31.98 17.97
C LYS A 105 28.52 -31.86 18.94
N GLN A 106 28.90 -30.64 19.31
CA GLN A 106 29.95 -30.40 20.30
C GLN A 106 29.57 -30.97 21.67
N ARG A 107 28.33 -30.74 22.13
CA ARG A 107 27.82 -31.32 23.39
C ARG A 107 27.90 -32.84 23.37
N TRP A 108 27.36 -33.48 22.34
CA TRP A 108 27.41 -34.95 22.23
C TRP A 108 28.83 -35.49 22.17
N ALA A 109 29.73 -34.85 21.42
CA ALA A 109 31.12 -35.29 21.38
C ALA A 109 31.82 -35.18 22.75
N ARG A 110 31.48 -34.17 23.56
CA ARG A 110 31.98 -34.04 24.94
C ARG A 110 31.38 -35.10 25.87
N GLU A 111 30.09 -35.40 25.73
CA GLU A 111 29.43 -36.47 26.49
C GLU A 111 30.02 -37.85 26.16
N ASP A 112 30.23 -38.15 24.88
CA ASP A 112 30.86 -39.39 24.42
C ASP A 112 32.28 -39.54 24.99
N GLN A 113 33.06 -38.46 24.97
CA GLN A 113 34.39 -38.41 25.57
C GLN A 113 34.34 -38.67 27.08
N ALA A 114 33.40 -38.05 27.80
CA ALA A 114 33.27 -38.23 29.24
C ALA A 114 32.88 -39.66 29.64
N ARG A 115 32.14 -40.36 28.78
CA ARG A 115 31.69 -41.75 29.01
C ARG A 115 32.73 -42.81 28.67
N THR A 116 33.76 -42.47 27.90
CA THR A 116 34.68 -43.46 27.33
C THR A 116 36.13 -43.22 27.75
N GLY A 117 36.73 -44.21 28.42
CA GLY A 117 38.16 -44.20 28.80
C GLY A 117 39.07 -44.92 27.79
N GLY A 118 40.38 -44.94 28.08
CA GLY A 118 41.38 -45.69 27.30
C GLY A 118 41.66 -45.11 25.90
N GLN A 119 42.17 -45.94 24.99
CA GLN A 119 42.53 -45.52 23.62
C GLN A 119 41.32 -44.98 22.83
N ALA A 120 40.13 -45.55 23.03
CA ALA A 120 38.89 -45.04 22.44
C ALA A 120 38.57 -43.60 22.91
N GLY A 121 38.90 -43.27 24.17
CA GLY A 121 38.76 -41.91 24.71
C GLY A 121 39.65 -40.88 24.01
N GLN A 122 40.86 -41.25 23.56
CA GLN A 122 41.75 -40.33 22.83
C GLN A 122 41.19 -39.95 21.45
N VAL A 123 40.62 -40.92 20.73
CA VAL A 123 39.96 -40.67 19.43
C VAL A 123 38.74 -39.75 19.61
N LEU A 124 37.94 -39.98 20.65
CA LEU A 124 36.78 -39.14 20.96
C LEU A 124 37.18 -37.73 21.42
N SER A 125 38.30 -37.58 22.14
CA SER A 125 38.86 -36.27 22.49
C SER A 125 39.25 -35.46 21.26
N LEU A 126 39.92 -36.09 20.28
CA LEU A 126 40.24 -35.42 19.01
C LEU A 126 38.97 -35.02 18.24
N LYS A 127 37.94 -35.88 18.24
CA LYS A 127 36.64 -35.57 17.64
C LYS A 127 35.98 -34.37 18.33
N ALA A 128 35.95 -34.34 19.66
CA ALA A 128 35.39 -33.23 20.43
C ALA A 128 36.12 -31.92 20.16
N ARG A 129 37.46 -31.95 20.05
CA ARG A 129 38.27 -30.79 19.68
C ARG A 129 37.93 -30.27 18.28
N ARG A 130 37.86 -31.15 17.27
CA ARG A 130 37.48 -30.75 15.90
C ARG A 130 36.09 -30.16 15.81
N GLN A 131 35.11 -30.68 16.57
CA GLN A 131 33.77 -30.08 16.62
C GLN A 131 33.78 -28.70 17.28
N ALA A 132 34.63 -28.50 18.30
CA ALA A 132 34.81 -27.19 18.93
C ALA A 132 35.45 -26.16 17.98
N GLU A 133 36.50 -26.57 17.26
CA GLU A 133 37.15 -25.74 16.24
C GLU A 133 36.15 -25.36 15.13
N ALA A 134 35.38 -26.33 14.62
CA ALA A 134 34.36 -26.08 13.59
C ALA A 134 33.27 -25.11 14.07
N LEU A 135 32.84 -25.23 15.33
CA LEU A 135 31.89 -24.29 15.92
C LEU A 135 32.48 -22.88 16.03
N ALA A 136 33.73 -22.74 16.46
CA ALA A 136 34.39 -21.45 16.65
C ALA A 136 34.62 -20.68 15.34
N VAL A 137 34.84 -21.38 14.22
CA VAL A 137 35.01 -20.76 12.90
C VAL A 137 33.68 -20.26 12.33
N GLU A 138 32.62 -21.05 12.49
CA GLU A 138 31.34 -20.82 11.81
C GLU A 138 30.40 -19.91 12.60
N CYS A 139 30.59 -19.80 13.92
CA CYS A 139 29.66 -19.13 14.80
C CYS A 139 30.40 -18.11 15.66
N PRO A 140 30.09 -16.80 15.55
CA PRO A 140 30.61 -15.82 16.48
C PRO A 140 30.16 -16.16 17.91
N GLY A 141 31.08 -16.01 18.86
CA GLY A 141 30.86 -16.23 20.29
C GLY A 141 29.84 -15.27 20.89
#